data_AF-A0A931FBD6-F1
#
_entry.id   AF-A0A931FBD6-F1
#
_cell.length_a   1.000
_cell.length_b   1.000
_cell.length_c   1.000
_cell.angle_alpha   90.00
_cell.angle_beta   90.00
_cell.angle_gamma   90.00
#
_symmetry.space_group_name_H-M   'P 1'
#
loop_
_entity.id
_entity.type
_entity.pdbx_description
1 polymer ?
#
loop_
_entity_poly.entity_id
_entity_poly.type
_entity_poly.pdbx_seq_one_letter_code
_entity_poly.pdbx_strand_id
1 'polypeptide(L)'
;MEDKIKKVLQGYYKLYEITERQHDHIKDEDMDKLAETIEERAKLIAELDSFDLNDLIAKANDPATAESEFTKILNKLVALEEKNEKLLAEKHQDNIEDLGKIKQGRKRDAEYGLKQEKARVIDSKG
;
A
#
# COMPACT_ATOMS: atom_id res chain seq x y z
N MET A 1 24.08 23.40 10.69
CA MET A 1 23.96 22.01 11.18
C MET A 1 22.53 21.76 11.66
N GLU A 2 22.01 22.63 12.53
CA GLU A 2 20.60 22.64 12.97
C GLU A 2 19.57 22.63 11.82
N ASP A 3 19.81 23.42 10.76
CA ASP A 3 18.93 23.45 9.59
C ASP A 3 18.87 22.12 8.82
N LYS A 4 19.96 21.34 8.85
CA LYS A 4 20.01 20.03 8.18
C LYS A 4 19.15 19.01 8.93
N ILE A 5 19.23 19.00 10.26
CA ILE A 5 18.42 18.11 11.11
C ILE A 5 16.95 18.42 10.95
N LYS A 6 16.57 19.71 11.03
CA LYS A 6 15.19 20.16 10.80
C LYS A 6 14.68 19.72 9.45
N LYS A 7 15.48 19.86 8.38
CA LYS A 7 15.09 19.43 7.02
C LYS A 7 14.88 17.91 6.93
N VAL A 8 15.76 17.11 7.51
CA VAL A 8 15.63 15.64 7.50
C VAL A 8 14.41 15.21 8.31
N LEU A 9 14.20 15.79 9.49
CA LEU A 9 13.02 15.53 10.33
C LEU A 9 11.73 15.90 9.60
N GLN A 10 11.67 17.05 8.92
CA GLN A 10 10.56 17.43 8.05
C GLN A 10 10.34 16.41 6.92
N GLY A 11 11.41 15.86 6.36
CA GLY A 11 11.31 14.78 5.38
C GLY A 11 10.63 13.53 5.94
N TYR A 12 10.93 13.12 7.17
CA TYR A 12 10.22 12.02 7.84
C TYR A 12 8.75 12.34 8.13
N TYR A 13 8.43 13.58 8.48
CA TYR A 13 7.02 14.01 8.61
C TYR A 13 6.28 13.96 7.27
N LYS A 14 6.91 14.42 6.19
CA LYS A 14 6.34 14.31 4.85
C LYS A 14 6.16 12.85 4.43
N LEU A 15 7.12 11.98 4.78
CA LEU A 15 6.99 10.54 4.53
C LEU A 15 5.77 9.97 5.25
N TYR A 16 5.54 10.38 6.51
CA TYR A 16 4.37 9.98 7.27
C TYR A 16 3.06 10.41 6.59
N GLU A 17 2.96 11.67 6.13
CA GLU A 17 1.79 12.16 5.39
C GLU A 17 1.56 11.40 4.06
N ILE A 18 2.64 11.06 3.35
CA ILE A 18 2.56 10.22 2.14
C ILE A 18 2.04 8.82 2.49
N THR A 19 2.55 8.20 3.56
CA THR A 19 2.07 6.89 4.01
C THR A 19 0.61 6.94 4.46
N GLU A 20 0.13 8.04 5.06
CA GLU A 20 -1.29 8.23 5.39
C GLU A 20 -2.15 8.29 4.12
N ARG A 21 -1.73 9.05 3.11
CA ARG A 21 -2.42 9.07 1.81
C ARG A 21 -2.42 7.70 1.13
N GLN A 22 -1.32 6.95 1.24
CA GLN A 22 -1.26 5.57 0.75
C GLN A 22 -2.32 4.69 1.43
N HIS A 23 -2.49 4.82 2.75
CA HIS A 23 -3.54 4.12 3.48
C HIS A 23 -4.93 4.39 2.91
N ASP A 24 -5.25 5.67 2.71
CA ASP A 24 -6.55 6.10 2.18
C ASP A 24 -6.77 5.56 0.77
N HIS A 25 -5.76 5.61 -0.11
CA HIS A 25 -5.87 5.07 -1.46
C HIS A 25 -6.05 3.54 -1.50
N ILE A 26 -5.43 2.79 -0.59
CA ILE A 26 -5.68 1.33 -0.46
C ILE A 26 -7.14 1.09 -0.02
N LYS A 27 -7.62 1.87 0.94
CA LYS A 27 -8.97 1.73 1.49
C LYS A 27 -10.04 2.03 0.43
N ASP A 28 -9.83 3.08 -0.34
CA ASP A 28 -10.73 3.55 -1.40
C ASP A 28 -10.58 2.77 -2.71
N GLU A 29 -9.65 1.81 -2.77
CA GLU A 29 -9.33 1.00 -3.95
C GLU A 29 -8.91 1.83 -5.19
N ASP A 30 -8.37 3.03 -4.97
CA ASP A 30 -7.89 3.93 -6.03
C ASP A 30 -6.47 3.53 -6.45
N MET A 31 -6.37 2.53 -7.33
CA MET A 31 -5.10 1.92 -7.74
C MET A 31 -4.19 2.87 -8.51
N ASP A 32 -4.76 3.80 -9.28
CA ASP A 32 -3.99 4.78 -10.04
C ASP A 32 -3.28 5.75 -9.10
N LYS A 33 -4.00 6.34 -8.13
CA LYS A 33 -3.38 7.22 -7.13
C LYS A 33 -2.49 6.47 -6.15
N LEU A 34 -2.80 5.20 -5.87
CA LEU A 34 -1.94 4.35 -5.06
C LEU A 34 -0.56 4.18 -5.72
N ALA A 35 -0.52 3.92 -7.03
CA ALA A 35 0.74 3.80 -7.78
C ALA A 35 1.55 5.11 -7.74
N GLU A 36 0.91 6.26 -7.99
CA GLU A 36 1.56 7.57 -7.91
C GLU A 36 2.14 7.84 -6.50
N THR A 37 1.39 7.47 -5.46
CA THR A 37 1.80 7.65 -4.07
C THR A 37 2.99 6.77 -3.71
N ILE A 38 3.01 5.52 -4.18
CA ILE A 38 4.13 4.60 -3.98
C ILE A 38 5.40 5.14 -4.64
N GLU A 39 5.31 5.69 -5.85
CA GLU A 39 6.46 6.30 -6.53
C GLU A 39 6.97 7.55 -5.80
N GLU A 40 6.07 8.44 -5.33
CA GLU A 40 6.45 9.60 -4.52
C GLU A 40 7.16 9.16 -3.24
N ARG A 41 6.60 8.16 -2.55
CA ARG A 41 7.15 7.59 -1.32
C ARG A 41 8.54 7.02 -1.54
N ALA A 42 8.72 6.22 -2.60
CA ALA A 42 10.01 5.60 -2.91
C ALA A 42 11.11 6.63 -3.18
N LYS A 43 10.80 7.73 -3.87
CA LYS A 43 11.75 8.84 -4.09
C LYS A 43 12.16 9.48 -2.77
N LEU A 44 11.20 9.78 -1.89
CA LEU A 44 11.49 10.40 -0.61
C LEU A 44 12.30 9.48 0.32
N ILE A 45 12.01 8.18 0.33
CA ILE A 45 12.81 7.20 1.09
C ILE A 45 14.25 7.20 0.60
N ALA A 46 14.48 7.15 -0.72
CA ALA A 46 15.84 7.18 -1.27
C ALA A 46 16.59 8.49 -0.91
N GLU A 47 15.89 9.62 -0.84
CA GLU A 47 16.47 10.88 -0.35
C GLU A 47 16.85 10.79 1.13
N LEU A 48 15.97 10.23 1.97
CA LEU A 48 16.19 10.11 3.41
C LEU A 48 17.28 9.09 3.77
N ASP A 49 17.36 7.97 3.05
CA ASP A 49 18.37 6.92 3.23
C ASP A 49 19.79 7.41 2.90
N SER A 50 19.92 8.52 2.18
CA SER A 50 21.22 9.15 1.93
C SER A 50 21.86 9.78 3.18
N PHE A 51 21.11 9.87 4.28
CA PHE A 51 21.57 10.46 5.54
C PHE A 51 21.83 9.39 6.60
N ASP A 52 23.01 9.47 7.24
CA ASP A 52 23.25 8.74 8.48
C ASP A 52 22.57 9.49 9.64
N LEU A 53 21.43 8.97 10.08
CA LEU A 53 20.64 9.52 11.18
C LEU A 53 21.43 9.59 12.49
N ASN A 54 22.24 8.58 12.80
CA ASN A 54 23.01 8.54 14.05
C ASN A 54 24.08 9.64 14.06
N ASP A 55 24.77 9.81 12.94
CA ASP A 55 25.75 10.90 12.77
C ASP A 55 25.08 12.27 12.85
N LEU A 56 23.89 12.44 12.28
CA LEU A 56 23.12 13.68 12.35
C LEU A 56 22.70 14.03 13.78
N ILE A 57 22.19 13.05 14.53
CA ILE A 57 21.77 13.23 15.93
C ILE A 57 22.99 13.56 16.81
N ALA A 58 24.09 12.83 16.66
CA ALA A 58 25.30 13.04 17.46
C ALA A 58 25.91 14.45 17.26
N LYS A 59 25.74 15.02 16.06
CA LYS A 59 26.20 16.35 15.69
C LYS A 59 25.17 17.45 15.97
N ALA A 60 24.00 17.13 16.51
CA ALA A 60 22.98 18.12 16.84
C ALA A 60 23.45 19.06 17.95
N ASN A 61 22.92 20.28 17.95
CA ASN A 61 23.09 21.21 19.07
C ASN A 61 22.46 20.65 20.37
N ASP A 62 21.37 19.88 20.23
CA ASP A 62 20.71 19.13 21.29
C ASP A 62 20.39 17.71 20.80
N PRO A 63 21.32 16.74 21.00
CA PRO A 63 21.14 15.37 20.55
C PRO A 63 19.95 14.66 21.20
N ALA A 64 19.66 14.94 22.48
CA ALA A 64 18.59 14.28 23.21
C ALA A 64 17.21 14.66 22.65
N THR A 65 17.01 15.96 22.35
CA THR A 65 15.78 16.42 21.70
C THR A 65 15.66 15.86 20.28
N ALA A 66 16.74 15.91 19.49
CA ALA A 66 16.72 15.37 18.13
C ALA A 66 16.39 13.86 18.09
N GLU A 67 17.03 13.07 18.97
CA GLU A 67 16.77 11.64 19.11
C GLU A 67 15.31 11.36 19.49
N SER A 68 14.76 12.13 20.43
CA SER A 68 13.37 12.01 20.84
C SER A 68 12.39 12.27 19.69
N GLU A 69 12.64 13.33 18.90
CA GLU A 69 11.80 13.68 17.75
C GLU A 69 11.86 12.64 16.64
N PHE A 70 13.06 12.17 16.27
CA PHE A 70 13.22 11.10 15.28
C PHE A 70 12.57 9.80 15.73
N THR A 71 12.78 9.40 16.99
CA THR A 71 12.16 8.19 17.55
C THR A 71 10.63 8.29 17.48
N LYS A 72 10.07 9.46 17.83
CA LYS A 72 8.63 9.69 17.80
C LYS A 72 8.04 9.54 16.40
N ILE A 73 8.66 10.11 15.37
CA ILE A 73 8.15 10.02 14.00
C ILE A 73 8.36 8.63 13.39
N LEU A 74 9.50 7.98 13.66
CA LEU A 74 9.76 6.62 13.19
C LEU A 74 8.76 5.61 13.78
N ASN A 75 8.46 5.71 15.08
CA ASN A 75 7.45 4.85 15.71
C ASN A 75 6.05 5.04 15.09
N LYS A 76 5.69 6.28 14.75
CA LYS A 76 4.43 6.56 14.05
C LYS A 76 4.41 5.96 12.66
N LEU A 77 5.50 6.06 11.91
CA LEU A 77 5.65 5.45 10.59
C LEU A 77 5.50 3.94 10.67
N VAL A 78 6.23 3.26 11.55
CA VAL A 78 6.14 1.80 11.73
C VAL A 78 4.69 1.37 12.02
N ALA A 79 4.03 2.02 12.96
CA ALA A 79 2.64 1.68 13.32
C ALA A 79 1.66 1.91 12.16
N LEU A 80 1.96 2.84 11.24
CA LEU A 80 1.13 3.10 10.07
C LEU A 80 1.41 2.11 8.94
N GLU A 81 2.68 1.73 8.73
CA GLU A 81 3.05 0.69 7.77
C GLU A 81 2.42 -0.66 8.14
N GLU A 82 2.44 -1.04 9.43
CA GLU A 82 1.76 -2.26 9.91
C GLU A 82 0.25 -2.25 9.59
N LYS A 83 -0.41 -1.08 9.69
CA LYS A 83 -1.81 -0.93 9.31
C LYS A 83 -2.01 -1.07 7.80
N ASN A 84 -1.11 -0.51 6.99
CA ASN A 84 -1.17 -0.62 5.53
C ASN A 84 -0.95 -2.05 5.07
N GLU A 85 0.01 -2.77 5.64
CA GLU A 85 0.26 -4.18 5.34
C GLU A 85 -0.97 -5.04 5.66
N LYS A 86 -1.57 -4.82 6.84
CA LYS A 86 -2.79 -5.53 7.21
C LYS A 86 -3.93 -5.25 6.24
N LEU A 87 -4.15 -3.99 5.88
CA LEU A 87 -5.22 -3.60 4.95
C LEU A 87 -4.99 -4.18 3.55
N LEU A 88 -3.75 -4.18 3.05
CA LEU A 88 -3.40 -4.81 1.78
C LEU A 88 -3.66 -6.32 1.79
N ALA A 89 -3.34 -7.01 2.88
CA ALA A 89 -3.61 -8.43 3.03
C ALA A 89 -5.12 -8.73 3.01
N GLU A 90 -5.93 -7.91 3.69
CA GLU A 90 -7.40 -8.00 3.67
C GLU A 90 -7.93 -7.80 2.23
N LYS A 91 -7.52 -6.73 1.54
CA LYS A 91 -7.93 -6.47 0.15
C LYS A 91 -7.49 -7.57 -0.83
N HIS A 92 -6.29 -8.13 -0.63
CA HIS A 92 -5.81 -9.23 -1.46
C HIS A 92 -6.67 -10.49 -1.28
N GLN A 93 -7.08 -10.78 -0.05
CA GLN A 93 -7.99 -11.90 0.23
C GLN A 93 -9.35 -11.69 -0.43
N ASP A 94 -9.94 -10.49 -0.32
CA ASP A 94 -11.22 -10.14 -0.97
C ASP A 94 -11.15 -10.34 -2.49
N ASN A 95 -10.05 -9.88 -3.12
CA ASN A 95 -9.82 -10.06 -4.56
C ASN A 95 -9.74 -11.55 -4.97
N ILE A 96 -9.10 -12.40 -4.16
CA ILE A 96 -9.05 -13.84 -4.40
C ILE A 96 -10.45 -14.44 -4.38
N GLU A 97 -11.28 -14.05 -3.41
CA GLU A 97 -12.64 -14.55 -3.26
C GLU A 97 -13.52 -14.12 -4.44
N ASP A 98 -13.40 -12.88 -4.88
CA ASP A 98 -14.15 -12.35 -6.02
C ASP A 98 -13.73 -12.99 -7.34
N LEU A 99 -12.42 -13.22 -7.55
CA LEU A 99 -11.94 -14.04 -8.68
C LEU A 99 -12.49 -15.47 -8.62
N GLY A 100 -12.62 -16.04 -7.42
CA GLY A 100 -13.28 -17.33 -7.19
C GLY A 100 -14.73 -17.33 -7.66
N LYS A 101 -15.52 -16.33 -7.26
CA LYS A 101 -16.93 -16.16 -7.66
C LYS A 101 -17.07 -16.00 -9.17
N ILE A 102 -16.20 -15.20 -9.81
CA ILE A 102 -16.20 -15.01 -11.27
C ILE A 102 -15.90 -16.33 -12.00
N LYS A 103 -14.88 -17.08 -11.55
CA LYS A 103 -14.54 -18.40 -12.13
C LYS A 103 -15.71 -19.39 -12.00
N GLN A 104 -16.40 -19.41 -10.87
CA GLN A 104 -17.58 -20.25 -10.65
C GLN A 104 -18.77 -19.81 -11.52
N GLY A 105 -19.00 -18.50 -11.68
CA GLY A 105 -19.98 -17.95 -12.61
C GLY A 105 -19.74 -18.43 -14.05
N ARG A 106 -18.53 -18.24 -14.56
CA ARG A 106 -18.16 -18.68 -15.92
C ARG A 106 -18.31 -20.19 -16.13
N LYS A 107 -17.99 -21.01 -15.12
CA LYS A 107 -18.22 -22.47 -15.19
C LYS A 107 -19.71 -22.80 -15.31
N ARG A 108 -20.55 -22.16 -14.49
CA ARG A 108 -22.01 -22.34 -14.58
C ARG A 108 -22.53 -21.93 -15.95
N ASP A 109 -22.15 -20.76 -16.45
CA ASP A 109 -22.60 -20.26 -17.75
C ASP A 109 -22.18 -21.19 -18.91
N ALA A 110 -20.96 -21.74 -18.85
CA ALA A 110 -20.49 -22.73 -19.83
C ALA A 110 -21.26 -24.06 -19.75
N GLU A 111 -21.56 -24.55 -18.55
CA GLU A 111 -22.39 -25.76 -18.36
C GLU A 111 -23.83 -25.56 -18.84
N TYR A 112 -24.42 -24.38 -18.61
CA TYR A 112 -25.74 -24.03 -19.14
C TYR A 112 -25.73 -23.92 -20.66
N GLY A 113 -24.71 -23.29 -21.26
CA GLY A 113 -24.53 -23.23 -22.72
C GLY A 113 -24.42 -24.62 -23.36
N LEU A 114 -23.60 -25.51 -22.79
CA LEU A 114 -23.45 -26.90 -23.23
C LEU A 114 -24.75 -27.71 -23.12
N LYS A 115 -25.57 -27.47 -22.09
CA LYS A 115 -26.88 -28.14 -21.93
C LYS A 115 -27.91 -27.66 -22.95
N GLN A 116 -27.96 -26.36 -23.25
CA GLN A 116 -28.86 -25.84 -24.29
C GLN A 116 -28.49 -26.34 -25.69
N GLU A 117 -27.19 -26.41 -25.99
CA GLU A 117 -26.71 -26.91 -27.28
C GLU A 117 -27.04 -28.40 -27.46
N LYS A 118 -26.85 -29.21 -26.41
CA LYS A 118 -27.29 -30.63 -26.41
C LYS A 118 -28.81 -30.77 -26.55
N ALA A 119 -29.62 -29.92 -25.91
CA ALA A 119 -31.07 -29.97 -26.02
C ALA A 119 -31.55 -29.65 -27.46
N ARG A 120 -30.95 -28.65 -28.12
CA ARG A 120 -31.23 -28.31 -29.52
C ARG A 120 -30.89 -29.45 -30.50
N VAL A 121 -29.78 -30.16 -30.27
CA VAL A 121 -29.37 -31.29 -31.12
C VAL A 121 -30.32 -32.47 -30.99
N ILE A 122 -30.90 -32.69 -29.81
CA ILE A 122 -31.89 -33.76 -29.59
C ILE A 122 -33.23 -33.43 -30.29
N ASP A 123 -33.68 -32.18 -30.20
CA ASP A 123 -34.94 -31.72 -30.81
C ASP A 123 -34.89 -31.76 -32.35
N SER A 124 -33.73 -31.50 -32.96
CA SER A 124 -33.53 -31.58 -34.42
C SER A 124 -33.50 -33.00 -35.01
N LYS A 125 -33.57 -34.05 -34.17
CA LYS A 125 -33.55 -35.46 -34.58
C LYS A 125 -34.84 -36.23 -34.26
N GLY A 126 -35.83 -35.58 -33.65
CA GLY A 126 -37.19 -36.09 -33.49
C GLY A 126 -38.04 -35.80 -34.72
#